data_AF-A0A1H0E1G8-F1
#
_entry.id   AF-A0A1H0E1G8-F1
#
_cell.length_a   1.000
_cell.length_b   1.000
_cell.length_c   1.000
_cell.angle_alpha   90.00
_cell.angle_beta   90.00
_cell.angle_gamma   90.00
#
_symmetry.space_group_name_H-M   'P 1'
#
loop_
_entity.id
_entity.type
_entity.pdbx_description
1 polymer ?
#
loop_
_entity_poly.entity_id
_entity_poly.type
_entity_poly.pdbx_seq_one_letter_code
_entity_poly.pdbx_strand_id
1 'polypeptide(L)'
;MIELLVYFYYTVHKQSIEYVIFEDNSFKDGITIKPSRLYEWVDQAGKLPKTASPSPADFECAFEPVIQGGDDIVYIGLSSELSSTIQNATIAAEGFPDGRVTVIDSRNLSTGIGLLVLKAALEQL
;
A
#
# COMPACT_ATOMS: atom_id res chain seq x y z
N MET A 1 16.19 -25.92 -31.77
CA MET A 1 15.41 -24.67 -31.85
C MET A 1 14.94 -24.40 -30.43
N ILE A 2 15.49 -23.36 -29.83
CA ILE A 2 15.42 -23.02 -28.41
C ILE A 2 14.19 -22.15 -28.20
N GLU A 3 13.36 -22.44 -27.20
CA GLU A 3 12.57 -21.40 -26.53
C GLU A 3 12.37 -21.82 -25.07
N LEU A 4 13.23 -21.27 -24.22
CA LEU A 4 13.18 -21.36 -22.77
C LEU A 4 12.29 -20.20 -22.29
N LEU A 5 11.01 -20.45 -22.03
CA LEU A 5 10.12 -19.48 -21.37
C LEU A 5 10.31 -19.60 -19.85
N VAL A 6 11.24 -18.82 -19.30
CA VAL A 6 11.32 -18.59 -17.86
C VAL A 6 10.37 -17.45 -17.53
N TYR A 7 9.14 -17.78 -17.10
CA TYR A 7 8.24 -16.80 -16.50
C TYR A 7 8.78 -16.48 -15.09
N PHE A 8 9.41 -15.32 -14.93
CA PHE A 8 9.65 -14.76 -13.61
C PHE A 8 8.31 -14.19 -13.10
N TYR A 9 7.72 -14.82 -12.08
CA TYR A 9 6.47 -14.39 -11.48
C TYR A 9 6.76 -13.37 -10.37
N TYR A 10 6.30 -12.12 -10.52
CA TYR A 10 6.16 -11.23 -9.38
C TYR A 10 4.91 -11.62 -8.58
N THR A 11 5.04 -11.75 -7.27
CA THR A 11 3.90 -11.90 -6.37
C THR A 11 3.36 -10.50 -6.03
N VAL A 12 2.17 -10.16 -6.52
CA VAL A 12 1.52 -8.87 -6.20
C VAL A 12 0.70 -9.02 -4.92
N HIS A 13 1.15 -8.34 -3.86
CA HIS A 13 0.40 -8.23 -2.61
C HIS A 13 -0.45 -6.95 -2.61
N LYS A 14 -1.79 -7.09 -2.53
CA LYS A 14 -2.68 -5.97 -2.23
C LYS A 14 -2.97 -5.96 -0.73
N GLN A 15 -2.41 -4.99 -0.02
CA GLN A 15 -2.74 -4.76 1.38
C GLN A 15 -3.16 -3.31 1.60
N SER A 16 -4.41 -3.11 2.01
CA SER A 16 -4.87 -1.81 2.49
C SER A 16 -4.44 -1.67 3.95
N ILE A 17 -3.59 -0.67 4.21
CA ILE A 17 -3.14 -0.32 5.56
C ILE A 17 -3.55 1.10 5.96
N GLU A 18 -4.34 1.77 5.11
CA GLU A 18 -4.92 3.09 5.38
C GLU A 18 -5.96 3.03 6.49
N TYR A 19 -6.12 4.14 7.19
CA TYR A 19 -7.10 4.27 8.26
C TYR A 19 -8.22 5.26 7.90
N VAL A 20 -9.43 4.89 8.28
CA VAL A 20 -10.60 5.77 8.31
C VAL A 20 -10.84 6.20 9.75
N ILE A 21 -10.89 7.50 9.97
CA ILE A 21 -11.25 8.08 11.26
C ILE A 21 -12.70 8.55 11.18
N PHE A 22 -13.53 8.04 12.08
CA PHE A 22 -14.91 8.48 12.22
C PHE A 22 -15.20 8.75 13.69
N GLU A 23 -15.56 10.01 13.98
CA GLU A 23 -15.62 10.54 15.34
C GLU A 23 -14.30 10.29 16.10
N ASP A 24 -14.34 9.61 17.24
CA ASP A 24 -13.16 9.32 18.08
C ASP A 24 -12.53 7.95 17.79
N ASN A 25 -12.98 7.26 16.73
CA ASN A 25 -12.57 5.91 16.42
C ASN A 25 -11.75 5.84 15.13
N SER A 26 -10.76 4.94 15.12
CA SER A 26 -9.91 4.65 13.96
C SER A 26 -10.15 3.22 13.49
N PHE A 27 -10.33 3.06 12.18
CA PHE A 27 -10.65 1.79 11.54
C PHE A 27 -9.70 1.54 10.37
N LYS A 28 -9.25 0.29 10.20
CA LYS A 28 -8.46 -0.12 9.03
C LYS A 28 -9.37 -0.23 7.82
N ASP A 29 -9.08 0.55 6.78
CA ASP A 29 -9.90 0.62 5.57
C ASP A 29 -10.00 -0.75 4.88
N GLY A 30 -11.23 -1.18 4.63
CA GLY A 30 -11.52 -2.47 4.02
C GLY A 30 -11.27 -3.67 4.93
N ILE A 31 -10.77 -3.49 6.15
CA ILE A 31 -10.54 -4.58 7.13
C ILE A 31 -11.56 -4.48 8.26
N THR A 32 -11.47 -3.47 9.12
CA THR A 32 -12.39 -3.30 10.26
C THR A 32 -13.59 -2.41 9.94
N ILE A 33 -13.56 -1.72 8.79
CA ILE A 33 -14.69 -0.98 8.23
C ILE A 33 -14.84 -1.27 6.73
N LYS A 34 -16.08 -1.26 6.24
CA LYS A 34 -16.42 -1.41 4.82
C LYS A 34 -17.13 -0.15 4.31
N PRO A 35 -17.01 0.19 3.01
CA PRO A 35 -17.63 1.39 2.45
C PRO A 35 -19.14 1.51 2.73
N SER A 36 -19.91 0.42 2.62
CA SER A 36 -21.35 0.43 2.90
C SER A 36 -21.67 0.93 4.31
N ARG A 37 -20.95 0.42 5.31
CA ARG A 37 -21.12 0.84 6.70
C ARG A 37 -20.68 2.28 6.94
N LEU A 38 -19.61 2.71 6.27
CA LEU A 38 -19.14 4.08 6.33
C LEU A 38 -20.18 5.06 5.78
N TYR A 39 -20.81 4.73 4.64
CA TYR A 39 -21.89 5.54 4.07
C TYR A 39 -23.13 5.61 4.97
N GLU A 40 -23.54 4.49 5.56
CA GLU A 40 -24.64 4.48 6.55
C GLU A 40 -24.37 5.44 7.72
N TRP A 41 -23.14 5.47 8.24
CA TRP A 41 -22.77 6.37 9.33
C TRP A 41 -22.79 7.84 8.92
N VAL A 42 -22.33 8.15 7.70
CA VAL A 42 -22.42 9.51 7.15
C VAL A 42 -23.88 9.95 7.07
N ASP A 43 -24.76 9.09 6.55
CA ASP A 43 -26.19 9.38 6.43
C ASP A 43 -26.88 9.57 7.78
N GLN A 44 -26.52 8.76 8.78
CA GLN A 44 -27.11 8.80 10.13
C GLN A 44 -26.60 9.96 10.98
N ALA A 45 -25.29 10.22 10.95
CA ALA A 45 -24.66 11.20 11.84
C ALA A 45 -24.48 12.58 11.18
N GLY A 46 -24.59 12.68 9.85
CA GLY A 46 -24.35 13.93 9.10
C GLY A 46 -22.90 14.42 9.18
N LYS A 47 -21.95 13.55 9.56
CA LYS A 47 -20.53 13.87 9.70
C LYS A 47 -19.73 13.11 8.65
N LEU A 48 -18.71 13.76 8.09
CA LEU A 48 -17.80 13.12 7.14
C LEU A 48 -16.64 12.43 7.87
N PRO A 49 -16.18 11.26 7.39
CA PRO A 49 -14.95 10.66 7.87
C PRO A 49 -13.73 11.49 7.49
N LYS A 50 -12.63 11.24 8.19
CA LYS A 50 -11.29 11.63 7.80
C LYS A 50 -10.47 10.39 7.48
N THR A 51 -9.34 10.60 6.83
CA THR A 51 -8.35 9.54 6.55
C THR A 51 -7.07 9.80 7.33
N ALA A 52 -6.34 8.74 7.65
CA ALA A 52 -4.99 8.81 8.20
C ALA A 52 -4.10 7.79 7.51
N SER A 53 -2.88 8.23 7.18
CA SER A 53 -1.86 7.37 6.58
C SER A 53 -1.45 6.26 7.55
N PRO A 54 -0.97 5.11 7.05
CA PRO A 54 -0.37 4.08 7.88
C PRO A 54 0.89 4.61 8.58
N SER A 55 1.19 4.09 9.78
CA SER A 55 2.43 4.41 10.48
C SER A 55 3.63 3.66 9.87
N PRO A 56 4.89 4.10 10.11
CA PRO A 56 6.06 3.31 9.73
C PRO A 56 6.02 1.88 10.28
N ALA A 57 5.55 1.68 11.52
CA ALA A 57 5.39 0.36 12.12
C ALA A 57 4.37 -0.53 11.39
N ASP A 58 3.30 0.05 10.82
CA ASP A 58 2.36 -0.71 9.97
C ASP A 58 3.05 -1.21 8.69
N PHE A 59 3.94 -0.40 8.12
CA PHE A 59 4.74 -0.79 6.94
C PHE A 59 5.80 -1.84 7.29
N GLU A 60 6.52 -1.69 8.39
CA GLU A 60 7.48 -2.71 8.88
C GLU A 60 6.78 -4.07 9.03
N CYS A 61 5.62 -4.09 9.69
CA CYS A 61 4.81 -5.29 9.87
C CYS A 61 4.35 -5.91 8.54
N ALA A 62 4.15 -5.10 7.49
CA ALA A 62 3.78 -5.57 6.16
C ALA A 62 5.00 -6.06 5.34
N PHE A 63 6.16 -5.42 5.49
CA PHE A 63 7.38 -5.72 4.74
C PHE A 63 8.13 -6.93 5.31
N GLU A 64 8.23 -7.04 6.63
CA GLU A 64 8.98 -8.08 7.35
C GLU A 64 8.72 -9.50 6.83
N PRO A 65 7.46 -10.00 6.70
CA PRO A 65 7.24 -11.37 6.26
C PRO A 65 7.71 -11.65 4.81
N VAL A 66 7.69 -10.64 3.94
CA VAL A 66 8.18 -10.77 2.55
C VAL A 66 9.70 -10.85 2.54
N ILE A 67 10.35 -9.96 3.29
CA ILE A 67 11.82 -9.92 3.43
C ILE A 67 12.35 -11.19 4.09
N GLN A 68 11.70 -11.68 5.15
CA GLN A 68 12.03 -12.95 5.81
C GLN A 68 11.77 -14.17 4.91
N GLY A 69 10.81 -14.06 4.00
CA GLY A 69 10.53 -15.05 2.96
C GLY A 69 11.63 -15.14 1.89
N GLY A 70 12.55 -14.17 1.86
CA GLY A 70 13.68 -14.11 0.93
C GLY A 70 13.44 -13.23 -0.30
N ASP A 71 12.26 -12.62 -0.41
CA ASP A 71 11.92 -11.74 -1.53
C ASP A 71 12.32 -10.29 -1.24
N ASP A 72 12.42 -9.49 -2.31
CA ASP A 72 12.58 -8.04 -2.27
C ASP A 72 11.25 -7.34 -2.61
N ILE A 73 11.09 -6.10 -2.13
CA ILE A 73 9.83 -5.36 -2.24
C ILE A 73 10.02 -4.15 -3.15
N VAL A 74 9.11 -4.01 -4.12
CA VAL A 74 8.84 -2.73 -4.79
C VAL A 74 7.48 -2.22 -4.33
N TYR A 75 7.47 -1.17 -3.51
CA TYR A 75 6.25 -0.55 -3.01
C TYR A 75 5.91 0.70 -3.84
N ILE A 76 4.79 0.66 -4.55
CA ILE A 76 4.26 1.79 -5.33
C ILE A 76 3.04 2.36 -4.59
N GLY A 77 3.18 3.56 -4.03
CA GLY A 77 2.20 4.14 -3.10
C GLY A 77 1.44 5.36 -3.62
N LEU A 78 0.48 5.83 -2.83
CA LEU A 78 -0.27 7.07 -3.04
C LEU A 78 0.66 8.29 -3.13
N SER A 79 0.33 9.24 -4.03
CA SER A 79 1.07 10.49 -4.20
C SER A 79 1.52 11.13 -2.88
N SER A 80 2.80 11.47 -2.77
CA SER A 80 3.34 12.21 -1.62
C SER A 80 2.73 13.61 -1.44
N GLU A 81 2.15 14.18 -2.51
CA GLU A 81 1.43 15.45 -2.45
C GLU A 81 0.06 15.35 -1.75
N LEU A 82 -0.47 14.12 -1.57
CA LEU A 82 -1.79 13.86 -0.99
C LEU A 82 -1.71 13.26 0.42
N SER A 83 -0.61 12.61 0.77
CA SER A 83 -0.50 11.82 2.00
C SER A 83 0.96 11.58 2.41
N SER A 84 1.20 11.47 3.71
CA SER A 84 2.48 11.04 4.31
C SER A 84 2.79 9.56 4.09
N THR A 85 1.97 8.83 3.35
CA THR A 85 2.11 7.38 3.12
C THR A 85 3.47 7.00 2.53
N ILE A 86 3.96 7.73 1.53
CA ILE A 86 5.29 7.49 0.94
C ILE A 86 6.39 7.74 1.97
N GLN A 87 6.30 8.84 2.71
CA GLN A 87 7.29 9.17 3.74
C GLN A 87 7.36 8.07 4.82
N ASN A 88 6.21 7.59 5.30
CA ASN A 88 6.15 6.55 6.31
C ASN A 88 6.66 5.19 5.78
N ALA A 89 6.39 4.87 4.51
CA ALA A 89 6.95 3.69 3.85
C ALA A 89 8.48 3.79 3.71
N THR A 90 9.01 4.96 3.38
CA THR A 90 10.45 5.20 3.28
C THR A 90 11.13 5.03 4.64
N ILE A 91 10.56 5.59 5.71
CA ILE A 91 11.10 5.41 7.07
C ILE A 91 11.13 3.93 7.45
N ALA A 92 10.07 3.17 7.16
CA ALA A 92 10.04 1.74 7.41
C ALA A 92 11.08 0.96 6.59
N ALA A 93 11.30 1.37 5.34
CA ALA A 93 12.29 0.75 4.45
C ALA A 93 13.73 0.87 5.00
N GLU A 94 14.06 1.94 5.73
CA GLU A 94 15.37 2.14 6.39
C GLU A 94 15.66 1.08 7.47
N GLY A 95 14.63 0.39 7.97
CA GLY A 95 14.77 -0.72 8.92
C GLY A 95 15.29 -2.02 8.29
N PHE A 96 15.35 -2.11 6.97
CA PHE A 96 15.77 -3.30 6.23
C PHE A 96 17.11 -3.07 5.53
N PRO A 97 17.87 -4.14 5.18
CA PRO A 97 19.11 -3.98 4.42
C PRO A 97 18.90 -3.22 3.11
N ASP A 98 19.91 -2.43 2.70
CA ASP A 98 19.85 -1.63 1.47
C ASP A 98 19.42 -2.47 0.25
N GLY A 99 18.47 -1.93 -0.52
CA GLY A 99 17.95 -2.57 -1.73
C GLY A 99 16.83 -3.60 -1.50
N ARG A 100 16.56 -4.00 -0.25
CA ARG A 100 15.47 -4.96 0.05
C ARG A 100 14.09 -4.37 -0.14
N VAL A 101 13.94 -3.05 0.05
CA VAL A 101 12.67 -2.32 -0.16
C VAL A 101 12.91 -1.07 -0.99
N THR A 102 12.28 -1.00 -2.16
CA THR A 102 12.26 0.19 -3.02
C THR A 102 10.90 0.86 -2.95
N VAL A 103 10.86 2.11 -2.46
CA VAL A 103 9.64 2.92 -2.35
C VAL A 103 9.52 3.87 -3.54
N ILE A 104 8.40 3.82 -4.23
CA ILE A 104 8.10 4.63 -5.42
C ILE A 104 6.86 5.49 -5.17
N ASP A 105 7.04 6.80 -5.26
CA ASP A 105 5.93 7.75 -5.35
C ASP A 105 5.29 7.66 -6.73
N SER A 106 4.04 7.18 -6.78
CA SER A 106 3.29 7.06 -8.04
C SER A 106 2.87 8.40 -8.63
N ARG A 107 2.84 9.47 -7.81
CA ARG A 107 2.17 10.74 -8.09
C ARG A 107 0.74 10.56 -8.61
N ASN A 108 0.08 9.49 -8.17
CA ASN A 108 -1.26 9.08 -8.55
C ASN A 108 -2.07 8.65 -7.32
N LEU A 109 -3.37 8.41 -7.55
CA LEU A 109 -4.32 7.86 -6.58
C LEU A 109 -5.17 6.78 -7.27
N SER A 110 -5.64 5.79 -6.50
CA SER A 110 -6.59 4.77 -6.97
C SER A 110 -6.05 3.98 -8.17
N THR A 111 -6.86 3.81 -9.23
CA THR A 111 -6.53 2.99 -10.41
C THR A 111 -5.23 3.41 -11.08
N GLY A 112 -4.84 4.68 -11.00
CA GLY A 112 -3.54 5.14 -11.52
C GLY A 112 -2.34 4.41 -10.90
N ILE A 113 -2.41 4.13 -9.58
CA ILE A 113 -1.39 3.33 -8.88
C ILE A 113 -1.42 1.89 -9.40
N GLY A 114 -2.61 1.30 -9.50
CA GLY A 114 -2.78 -0.08 -9.96
C GLY A 114 -2.24 -0.32 -11.37
N LEU A 115 -2.40 0.64 -12.29
CA LEU A 115 -1.84 0.55 -13.64
C LEU A 115 -0.31 0.55 -13.63
N LEU A 116 0.33 1.32 -12.75
CA LEU A 116 1.79 1.31 -12.59
C LEU A 116 2.29 -0.02 -12.00
N VAL A 117 1.57 -0.58 -11.02
CA VAL A 117 1.88 -1.92 -10.46
C VAL A 117 1.78 -2.98 -11.55
N LEU A 118 0.72 -2.96 -12.36
CA LEU A 118 0.57 -3.90 -13.48
C LEU A 118 1.69 -3.74 -14.51
N LYS A 119 2.05 -2.50 -14.86
CA LYS A 119 3.16 -2.22 -15.76
C LYS A 119 4.46 -2.80 -15.22
N ALA A 120 4.79 -2.54 -13.96
CA ALA A 120 6.01 -3.04 -13.32
C ALA A 120 6.05 -4.58 -13.29
N ALA A 121 4.93 -5.22 -12.96
CA ALA A 121 4.84 -6.68 -12.91
C ALA A 121 4.92 -7.35 -14.30
N LEU A 122 4.45 -6.68 -15.35
CA LEU A 122 4.42 -7.22 -16.70
C LEU A 122 5.69 -6.96 -17.51
N GLU A 123 6.43 -5.87 -17.23
CA GLU A 123 7.51 -5.41 -18.11
C GLU A 123 8.94 -5.52 -17.59
N GLN A 124 9.20 -6.18 -16.45
CA GLN A 124 10.55 -6.38 -15.89
C GLN A 124 11.37 -5.07 -15.86
N LEU A 125 11.18 -4.27 -14.81
CA LEU A 125 12.10 -3.18 -14.47
C LEU A 125 13.49 -3.71 -14.11
#